data_AF-A0A2N6B337-F1
#
_entry.id   AF-A0A2N6B337-F1
#
_cell.length_a   1.000
_cell.length_b   1.000
_cell.length_c   1.000
_cell.angle_alpha   90.00
_cell.angle_beta   90.00
_cell.angle_gamma   90.00
#
_symmetry.space_group_name_H-M   'P 1'
#
loop_
_entity.id
_entity.type
_entity.pdbx_description
1 polymer ?
#
loop_
_entity_poly.entity_id
_entity_poly.type
_entity_poly.pdbx_seq_one_letter_code
_entity_poly.pdbx_strand_id
1 'polypeptide(L)'
;MQAALRDVAFHFMTALYSTPLRLSGGPDDVKLFARVQHLERQILKPADRLIEALSDNKLPLLSEWPEEIQSTAPNREALIAELTKLRDRAEELRDQLADRLPEENMTTEFLIDLGNALTKVLKDHFPQLAISRGTYDKGSSSEVGKMRGRFLDVMDICIAEILPNDGPLSSNLVGQLRKLRGP
;
A
#
# COMPACT_ATOMS: atom_id res chain seq x y z
N MET A 1 -22.62 7.17 4.46
CA MET A 1 -21.77 6.29 5.29
C MET A 1 -21.29 5.08 4.51
N GLN A 2 -22.20 4.24 3.98
CA GLN A 2 -21.81 3.02 3.25
C GLN A 2 -20.91 3.28 2.03
N ALA A 3 -21.15 4.35 1.27
CA ALA A 3 -20.28 4.77 0.17
C ALA A 3 -18.86 5.18 0.66
N ALA A 4 -18.78 6.03 1.69
CA ALA A 4 -17.50 6.46 2.25
C ALA A 4 -16.69 5.30 2.87
N LEU A 5 -17.37 4.34 3.51
CA LEU A 5 -16.72 3.12 4.01
C LEU A 5 -16.22 2.24 2.87
N ARG A 6 -16.95 2.16 1.74
CA ARG A 6 -16.50 1.44 0.53
C ARG A 6 -15.28 2.09 -0.11
N ASP A 7 -15.19 3.42 -0.12
CA ASP A 7 -14.02 4.13 -0.66
C ASP A 7 -12.78 3.88 0.20
N VAL A 8 -12.92 3.95 1.53
CA VAL A 8 -11.85 3.57 2.47
C VAL A 8 -11.49 2.10 2.28
N ALA A 9 -12.48 1.21 2.22
CA ALA A 9 -12.24 -0.22 1.99
C ALA A 9 -11.48 -0.45 0.69
N PHE A 10 -11.90 0.15 -0.42
CA PHE A 10 -11.25 0.00 -1.72
C PHE A 10 -9.78 0.46 -1.69
N HIS A 11 -9.51 1.62 -1.10
CA HIS A 11 -8.16 2.16 -1.03
C HIS A 11 -7.22 1.28 -0.20
N PHE A 12 -7.66 0.88 0.99
CA PHE A 12 -6.83 0.09 1.92
C PHE A 12 -6.77 -1.39 1.53
N MET A 13 -7.80 -1.96 0.90
CA MET A 13 -7.75 -3.31 0.34
C MET A 13 -6.82 -3.39 -0.87
N THR A 14 -6.81 -2.36 -1.72
CA THR A 14 -5.84 -2.29 -2.82
C THR A 14 -4.42 -2.29 -2.27
N ALA A 15 -4.15 -1.50 -1.21
CA ALA A 15 -2.85 -1.51 -0.53
C ALA A 15 -2.54 -2.86 0.12
N LEU A 16 -3.51 -3.49 0.79
CA LEU A 16 -3.39 -4.82 1.41
C LEU A 16 -2.98 -5.90 0.40
N TYR A 17 -3.64 -5.94 -0.75
CA TYR A 17 -3.41 -6.96 -1.77
C TYR A 17 -2.21 -6.68 -2.69
N SER A 18 -1.63 -5.48 -2.63
CA SER A 18 -0.48 -5.09 -3.46
C SER A 18 0.82 -4.90 -2.65
N THR A 19 0.72 -4.85 -1.32
CA THR A 19 1.85 -4.56 -0.43
C THR A 19 2.05 -5.70 0.56
N PRO A 20 3.29 -6.18 0.76
CA PRO A 20 3.58 -7.24 1.73
C PRO A 20 3.52 -6.69 3.16
N LEU A 21 2.30 -6.49 3.67
CA LEU A 21 2.03 -5.92 4.99
C LEU A 21 2.01 -6.97 6.10
N ARG A 22 2.32 -8.23 5.79
CA ARG A 22 2.23 -9.40 6.70
C ARG A 22 0.82 -9.60 7.28
N LEU A 23 -0.17 -9.14 6.52
CA LEU A 23 -1.58 -9.34 6.76
C LEU A 23 -2.08 -10.40 5.79
N SER A 24 -3.10 -11.15 6.18
CA SER A 24 -3.59 -12.26 5.38
C SER A 24 -4.25 -11.84 4.08
N GLY A 25 -4.17 -12.72 3.10
CA GLY A 25 -4.65 -12.47 1.75
C GLY A 25 -3.75 -11.53 0.94
N GLY A 26 -2.81 -10.80 1.57
CA GLY A 26 -1.80 -10.01 0.89
C GLY A 26 -0.69 -10.86 0.24
N PRO A 27 0.15 -10.25 -0.60
CA PRO A 27 1.28 -10.93 -1.22
C PRO A 27 2.31 -11.35 -0.17
N ASP A 28 3.11 -12.38 -0.51
CA ASP A 28 4.17 -12.93 0.36
C ASP A 28 5.08 -11.83 0.93
N ASP A 29 5.60 -12.04 2.14
CA ASP A 29 6.50 -11.07 2.79
C ASP A 29 7.77 -10.84 1.94
N VAL A 30 7.85 -9.68 1.30
CA VAL A 30 9.03 -9.24 0.57
C VAL A 30 9.59 -8.00 1.26
N LYS A 31 10.84 -8.11 1.73
CA LYS A 31 11.56 -7.00 2.34
C LYS A 31 11.55 -5.78 1.42
N LEU A 32 11.31 -4.60 1.98
CA LEU A 32 11.37 -3.32 1.25
C LEU A 32 12.64 -3.19 0.40
N PHE A 33 13.78 -3.57 0.97
CA PHE A 33 15.06 -3.56 0.26
C PHE A 33 15.06 -4.42 -1.01
N ALA A 34 14.44 -5.60 -0.97
CA ALA A 34 14.34 -6.46 -2.14
C ALA A 34 13.42 -5.85 -3.21
N ARG A 35 12.36 -5.14 -2.80
CA ARG A 35 11.47 -4.41 -3.72
C ARG A 35 12.19 -3.24 -4.39
N VAL A 36 12.94 -2.45 -3.64
CA VAL A 36 13.78 -1.37 -4.16
C VAL A 36 14.80 -1.92 -5.16
N GLN A 37 15.52 -2.98 -4.79
CA GLN A 37 16.47 -3.64 -5.71
C GLN A 37 15.80 -4.20 -6.97
N HIS A 38 14.58 -4.72 -6.84
CA HIS A 38 13.82 -5.20 -7.98
C HIS A 38 13.48 -4.05 -8.94
N LEU A 39 12.94 -2.94 -8.44
CA LEU A 39 12.64 -1.74 -9.25
C LEU A 39 13.89 -1.24 -9.98
N GLU A 40 15.02 -1.13 -9.28
CA GLU A 40 16.28 -0.69 -9.88
C GLU A 40 16.76 -1.62 -11.00
N ARG A 41 16.78 -2.93 -10.74
CA ARG A 41 17.45 -3.90 -11.64
C ARG A 41 16.58 -4.37 -12.78
N GLN A 42 15.27 -4.51 -12.55
CA GLN A 42 14.34 -5.12 -13.51
C GLN A 42 13.50 -4.10 -14.26
N ILE A 43 13.38 -2.86 -13.76
CA ILE A 43 12.53 -1.85 -14.38
C ILE A 43 13.33 -0.62 -14.78
N LEU A 44 13.95 0.08 -13.83
CA LEU A 44 14.64 1.35 -14.11
C LEU A 44 15.82 1.18 -15.09
N LYS A 45 16.81 0.33 -14.73
CA LYS A 45 17.98 0.12 -15.61
C LYS A 45 17.61 -0.43 -16.99
N PRO A 46 16.69 -1.42 -17.12
CA PRO A 46 16.24 -1.86 -18.43
C PRO A 46 15.51 -0.77 -19.22
N ALA A 47 14.64 0.03 -18.59
CA ALA A 47 13.94 1.14 -19.25
C ALA A 47 14.94 2.17 -19.78
N ASP A 48 15.93 2.58 -18.99
CA ASP A 48 16.97 3.52 -19.41
C ASP A 48 17.76 2.98 -20.61
N ARG A 49 18.15 1.70 -20.57
CA ARG A 49 18.86 1.05 -21.69
C ARG A 49 18.03 1.01 -22.97
N LEU A 50 16.73 0.73 -22.86
CA LEU A 50 15.84 0.70 -24.03
C LEU A 50 15.62 2.10 -24.58
N ILE A 51 15.43 3.10 -23.73
CA ILE A 51 15.32 4.51 -24.15
C ILE A 51 16.59 4.94 -24.88
N GLU A 52 17.78 4.60 -24.35
CA GLU A 52 19.05 4.90 -25.01
C GLU A 52 19.18 4.17 -26.36
N ALA A 53 18.84 2.87 -26.41
CA ALA A 53 18.90 2.07 -27.63
C ALA A 53 17.97 2.58 -28.74
N LEU A 54 16.85 3.21 -28.37
CA LEU A 54 15.88 3.81 -29.28
C LEU A 54 16.21 5.28 -29.62
N SER A 55 17.27 5.86 -29.06
CA SER A 55 17.66 7.25 -29.37
C SER A 55 18.16 7.41 -30.80
N ASP A 56 18.05 8.63 -31.33
CA ASP A 56 18.45 8.96 -32.70
C ASP A 56 19.92 8.59 -33.00
N ASN A 57 20.79 8.70 -31.99
CA ASN A 57 22.21 8.38 -32.07
C ASN A 57 22.49 6.88 -32.26
N LYS A 58 21.54 6.01 -31.92
CA LYS A 58 21.68 4.55 -32.00
C LYS A 58 20.91 3.93 -33.17
N LEU A 59 20.13 4.72 -33.90
CA LEU A 59 19.34 4.26 -35.06
C LEU A 59 20.11 3.46 -36.10
N PRO A 60 21.38 3.79 -36.44
CA PRO A 60 22.13 2.99 -37.39
C PRO A 60 22.30 1.52 -36.97
N LEU A 61 22.27 1.23 -35.66
CA LEU A 61 22.40 -0.12 -35.11
C LEU A 61 21.10 -0.94 -35.23
N LEU A 62 19.99 -0.30 -35.56
CA LEU A 62 18.67 -0.92 -35.79
C LEU A 62 18.34 -1.02 -37.29
N SER A 63 19.33 -0.78 -38.16
CA SER A 63 19.15 -0.87 -39.60
C SER A 63 18.85 -2.32 -40.02
N GLU A 64 17.80 -2.50 -40.81
CA GLU A 64 17.35 -3.82 -41.30
C GLU A 64 18.17 -4.31 -42.51
N TRP A 65 19.02 -3.45 -43.08
CA TRP A 65 19.79 -3.79 -44.27
C TRP A 65 20.63 -5.09 -44.10
N PRO A 66 20.61 -6.03 -45.06
CA PRO A 66 19.92 -6.01 -46.35
C PRO A 66 18.53 -6.65 -46.39
N GLU A 67 18.05 -7.16 -45.26
CA GLU A 67 16.82 -7.95 -45.18
C GLU A 67 15.63 -7.03 -44.86
N GLU A 68 14.55 -7.13 -45.62
CA GLU A 68 13.32 -6.42 -45.27
C GLU A 68 12.54 -7.21 -44.23
N ILE A 69 12.30 -6.61 -43.07
CA ILE A 69 11.40 -7.19 -42.07
C ILE A 69 9.96 -6.91 -42.52
N GLN A 70 9.17 -7.97 -42.73
CA GLN A 70 7.79 -7.82 -43.23
C GLN A 70 6.84 -7.14 -42.23
N SER A 71 7.17 -7.13 -40.94
CA SER A 71 6.39 -6.45 -39.92
C SER A 71 6.64 -4.95 -39.92
N THR A 72 5.59 -4.17 -39.75
CA THR A 72 5.71 -2.71 -39.61
C THR A 72 6.55 -2.35 -38.39
N ALA A 73 7.53 -1.46 -38.59
CA ALA A 73 8.32 -0.93 -37.50
C ALA A 73 7.42 -0.24 -36.45
N PRO A 74 7.67 -0.47 -35.15
CA PRO A 74 6.90 0.19 -34.11
C PRO A 74 7.16 1.70 -34.10
N ASN A 75 6.18 2.48 -33.63
CA ASN A 75 6.37 3.91 -33.43
C ASN A 75 7.38 4.15 -32.28
N ARG A 76 8.61 4.50 -32.65
CA ARG A 76 9.73 4.71 -31.74
C ARG A 76 9.47 5.81 -30.72
N GLU A 77 8.95 6.95 -31.15
CA GLU A 77 8.66 8.08 -30.27
C GLU A 77 7.61 7.72 -29.23
N ALA A 78 6.56 6.99 -29.64
CA ALA A 78 5.54 6.49 -28.74
C ALA A 78 6.12 5.48 -27.74
N LEU A 79 7.00 4.57 -28.20
CA LEU A 79 7.68 3.62 -27.31
C LEU A 79 8.57 4.31 -26.28
N ILE A 80 9.35 5.31 -26.70
CA ILE A 80 10.16 6.10 -25.77
C ILE A 80 9.26 6.79 -24.75
N ALA A 81 8.16 7.41 -25.17
CA ALA A 81 7.23 8.09 -24.27
C ALA A 81 6.63 7.14 -23.22
N GLU A 82 6.18 5.95 -23.61
CA GLU A 82 5.64 4.96 -22.67
C GLU A 82 6.73 4.38 -21.75
N LEU A 83 7.94 4.14 -22.25
CA LEU A 83 9.08 3.71 -21.43
C LEU A 83 9.47 4.78 -20.40
N THR A 84 9.46 6.06 -20.78
CA THR A 84 9.72 7.17 -19.85
C THR A 84 8.65 7.24 -18.76
N LYS A 85 7.37 7.11 -19.10
CA LYS A 85 6.28 7.05 -18.10
C LYS A 85 6.48 5.90 -17.10
N LEU A 86 6.84 4.71 -17.61
CA LEU A 86 7.13 3.55 -16.76
C LEU A 86 8.33 3.82 -15.84
N ARG A 87 9.42 4.38 -16.38
CA ARG A 87 10.62 4.74 -15.61
C ARG A 87 10.26 5.71 -14.49
N ASP A 88 9.59 6.81 -14.82
CA ASP A 88 9.25 7.87 -13.86
C ASP A 88 8.36 7.32 -12.75
N ARG A 89 7.36 6.50 -13.10
CA ARG A 89 6.48 5.88 -12.11
C ARG A 89 7.23 4.90 -11.19
N ALA A 90 8.16 4.13 -11.75
CA ALA A 90 8.97 3.19 -10.98
C ALA A 90 9.99 3.91 -10.08
N GLU A 91 10.49 5.07 -10.51
CA GLU A 91 11.40 5.92 -9.75
C GLU A 91 10.68 6.55 -8.57
N GLU A 92 9.50 7.12 -8.79
CA GLU A 92 8.65 7.64 -7.71
C GLU A 92 8.35 6.56 -6.66
N LEU A 93 8.02 5.34 -7.11
CA LEU A 93 7.78 4.22 -6.20
C LEU A 93 9.07 3.79 -5.49
N ARG A 94 10.21 3.76 -6.17
CA ARG A 94 11.51 3.43 -5.56
C ARG A 94 11.81 4.39 -4.42
N ASP A 95 11.67 5.70 -4.66
CA ASP A 95 11.97 6.74 -3.67
C ASP A 95 11.04 6.65 -2.47
N GLN A 96 9.74 6.48 -2.71
CA GLN A 96 8.76 6.24 -1.64
C GLN A 96 9.01 4.97 -0.82
N LEU A 97 9.64 3.93 -1.41
CA LEU A 97 10.01 2.72 -0.67
C LEU A 97 11.35 2.88 0.04
N ALA A 98 12.27 3.66 -0.53
CA ALA A 98 13.57 3.96 0.05
C ALA A 98 13.44 4.85 1.28
N ASP A 99 12.57 5.86 1.23
CA ASP A 99 12.24 6.72 2.37
C ASP A 99 11.66 5.93 3.55
N ARG A 100 10.97 4.82 3.27
CA ARG A 100 10.38 3.91 4.26
C ARG A 100 11.32 2.79 4.72
N LEU A 101 12.50 2.62 4.12
CA LEU A 101 13.49 1.62 4.58
C LEU A 101 13.90 1.77 6.06
N PRO A 102 14.04 2.99 6.62
CA PRO A 102 14.33 3.19 8.04
C PRO A 102 13.16 2.82 8.96
N GLU A 103 11.94 2.70 8.42
CA GLU A 103 10.74 2.43 9.19
C GLU A 103 10.53 0.92 9.35
N GLU A 104 10.81 0.40 10.55
CA GLU A 104 10.73 -1.05 10.82
C GLU A 104 9.28 -1.59 10.87
N ASN A 105 8.26 -0.72 10.88
CA ASN A 105 6.89 -1.07 11.28
C ASN A 105 5.79 -0.59 10.30
N MET A 106 5.97 -0.83 8.99
CA MET A 106 4.96 -0.52 7.95
C MET A 106 3.55 -1.05 8.25
N THR A 107 3.43 -2.24 8.84
CA THR A 107 2.13 -2.81 9.24
C THR A 107 1.45 -1.90 10.26
N THR A 108 2.20 -1.38 11.24
CA THR A 108 1.66 -0.48 12.26
C THR A 108 1.18 0.83 11.63
N GLU A 109 1.94 1.41 10.71
CA GLU A 109 1.56 2.64 10.02
C GLU A 109 0.33 2.48 9.14
N PHE A 110 0.26 1.41 8.37
CA PHE A 110 -0.94 1.05 7.60
C PHE A 110 -2.18 0.97 8.50
N LEU A 111 -2.05 0.36 9.68
CA LEU A 111 -3.14 0.23 10.65
C LEU A 111 -3.51 1.57 11.30
N ILE A 112 -2.54 2.47 11.54
CA ILE A 112 -2.80 3.84 12.01
C ILE A 112 -3.61 4.61 10.98
N ASP A 113 -3.17 4.57 9.72
CA ASP A 113 -3.81 5.32 8.64
C ASP A 113 -5.22 4.81 8.36
N LEU A 114 -5.42 3.49 8.38
CA LEU A 114 -6.75 2.89 8.31
C LEU A 114 -7.63 3.37 9.48
N GLY A 115 -7.10 3.34 10.70
CA GLY A 115 -7.80 3.80 11.90
C GLY A 115 -8.18 5.29 11.84
N ASN A 116 -7.29 6.13 11.31
CA ASN A 116 -7.52 7.56 11.11
C ASN A 116 -8.59 7.82 10.04
N ALA A 117 -8.52 7.12 8.91
CA ALA A 117 -9.51 7.22 7.83
C ALA A 117 -10.91 6.83 8.33
N LEU A 118 -11.01 5.71 9.05
CA LEU A 118 -12.28 5.26 9.65
C LEU A 118 -12.80 6.23 10.70
N THR A 119 -11.91 6.76 11.56
CA THR A 119 -12.29 7.79 12.56
C THR A 119 -12.88 9.02 11.89
N LYS A 120 -12.33 9.46 10.75
CA LYS A 120 -12.85 10.59 9.99
C LYS A 120 -14.26 10.29 9.46
N VAL A 121 -14.45 9.14 8.81
CA VAL A 121 -15.76 8.72 8.31
C VAL A 121 -16.80 8.64 9.43
N LEU A 122 -16.43 8.11 10.60
CA LEU A 122 -17.32 8.02 11.76
C LEU A 122 -17.66 9.39 12.35
N LYS A 123 -16.71 10.33 12.45
CA LYS A 123 -17.00 11.70 12.90
C LYS A 123 -17.95 12.42 11.96
N ASP A 124 -17.77 12.26 10.65
CA ASP A 124 -18.57 12.95 9.65
C ASP A 124 -20.03 12.45 9.64
N HIS A 125 -20.26 11.16 9.93
CA HIS A 125 -21.59 10.54 9.92
C HIS A 125 -22.25 10.42 11.30
N PHE A 126 -21.46 10.40 12.37
CA PHE A 126 -21.92 10.33 13.76
C PHE A 126 -21.14 11.34 14.62
N PRO A 127 -21.33 12.65 14.43
CA PRO A 127 -20.63 13.68 15.20
C PRO A 127 -20.91 13.60 16.71
N GLN A 128 -22.06 13.05 17.09
CA GLN A 128 -22.46 12.78 18.48
C GLN A 128 -21.75 11.56 19.10
N LEU A 129 -21.03 10.76 18.32
CA LEU A 129 -20.21 9.67 18.85
C LEU A 129 -19.00 10.29 19.56
N ALA A 130 -19.11 10.49 20.87
CA ALA A 130 -17.98 10.91 21.67
C ALA A 130 -16.86 9.87 21.54
N ILE A 131 -15.66 10.32 21.17
CA ILE A 131 -14.47 9.47 21.17
C ILE A 131 -14.21 9.10 22.63
N SER A 132 -14.69 7.93 23.06
CA SER A 132 -14.47 7.47 24.42
C SER A 132 -13.08 6.85 24.53
N ARG A 133 -12.29 7.28 25.51
CA ARG A 133 -11.18 6.46 26.04
C ARG A 133 -11.83 5.20 26.60
N GLY A 134 -11.56 4.04 26.03
CA GLY A 134 -12.23 2.82 26.47
C GLY A 134 -11.93 2.52 27.94
N THR A 135 -12.94 2.09 28.69
CA THR A 135 -12.77 1.77 30.11
C THR A 135 -12.17 0.37 30.22
N TYR A 136 -11.09 0.22 30.98
CA TYR A 136 -10.43 -1.08 31.18
C TYR A 136 -11.31 -1.99 32.04
N ASP A 137 -11.92 -3.00 31.44
CA ASP A 137 -12.77 -3.96 32.14
C ASP A 137 -11.90 -5.13 32.64
N LYS A 138 -11.70 -5.22 33.96
CA LYS A 138 -10.90 -6.28 34.61
C LYS A 138 -11.66 -7.62 34.74
N GLY A 139 -12.90 -7.69 34.25
CA GLY A 139 -13.85 -8.75 34.60
C GLY A 139 -13.82 -10.04 33.76
N SER A 140 -13.05 -10.15 32.67
CA SER A 140 -13.02 -11.39 31.86
C SER A 140 -11.69 -12.13 31.99
N SER A 141 -11.73 -13.33 32.54
CA SER A 141 -10.61 -14.27 32.76
C SER A 141 -9.95 -14.83 31.49
N SER A 142 -10.00 -14.10 30.37
CA SER A 142 -9.14 -14.33 29.20
C SER A 142 -8.04 -13.27 29.22
N GLU A 143 -6.78 -13.67 29.09
CA GLU A 143 -5.53 -12.88 29.25
C GLU A 143 -5.36 -11.59 28.42
N VAL A 144 -6.40 -10.95 27.91
CA VAL A 144 -6.34 -9.61 27.32
C VAL A 144 -7.53 -8.80 27.83
N GLY A 145 -7.30 -7.93 28.83
CA GLY A 145 -8.28 -6.95 29.27
C GLY A 145 -8.77 -6.12 28.08
N LYS A 146 -10.08 -6.17 27.80
CA LYS A 146 -10.70 -5.41 26.71
C LYS A 146 -11.14 -4.05 27.24
N MET A 147 -10.64 -2.97 26.64
CA MET A 147 -11.20 -1.64 26.85
C MET A 147 -12.54 -1.55 26.10
N ARG A 148 -13.63 -1.17 26.79
CA ARG A 148 -14.96 -1.08 26.19
C ARG A 148 -15.39 0.38 25.96
N GLY A 149 -16.06 0.65 24.85
CA GLY A 149 -16.62 1.96 24.55
C GLY A 149 -17.32 1.98 23.19
N ARG A 150 -18.47 2.65 23.11
CA ARG A 150 -19.37 2.65 21.93
C ARG A 150 -18.67 3.05 20.62
N PHE A 151 -17.65 3.90 20.68
CA PHE A 151 -16.85 4.28 19.52
C PHE A 151 -15.91 3.15 19.05
N LEU A 152 -15.27 2.46 20.00
CA LEU A 152 -14.34 1.36 19.71
C LEU A 152 -15.07 0.14 19.18
N ASP A 153 -16.27 -0.16 19.72
CA ASP A 153 -17.09 -1.27 19.24
C ASP A 153 -17.52 -1.05 17.77
N VAL A 154 -17.85 0.19 17.39
CA VAL A 154 -18.21 0.55 16.01
C VAL A 154 -17.00 0.48 15.08
N MET A 155 -15.82 0.92 15.54
CA MET A 155 -14.57 0.79 14.78
C MET A 155 -14.22 -0.68 14.51
N ASP A 156 -14.35 -1.55 15.51
CA ASP A 156 -14.07 -2.99 15.36
C ASP A 156 -15.02 -3.62 14.32
N ILE A 157 -16.30 -3.23 14.30
CA ILE A 157 -17.25 -3.68 13.27
C ILE A 157 -16.83 -3.19 11.88
N CYS A 158 -16.43 -1.92 11.73
CA CYS A 158 -15.97 -1.39 10.45
C CYS A 158 -14.70 -2.09 9.96
N ILE A 159 -13.77 -2.41 10.85
CA ILE A 159 -12.52 -3.10 10.50
C ILE A 159 -12.83 -4.55 10.07
N ALA A 160 -13.69 -5.25 10.81
CA ALA A 160 -14.11 -6.62 10.49
C ALA A 160 -14.88 -6.73 9.16
N GLU A 161 -15.59 -5.67 8.77
CA GLU A 161 -16.28 -5.61 7.47
C GLU A 161 -15.30 -5.35 6.30
N ILE A 162 -14.17 -4.69 6.57
CA ILE A 162 -13.21 -4.27 5.55
C ILE A 162 -12.09 -5.29 5.35
N LEU A 163 -11.53 -5.82 6.44
CA LEU A 163 -10.43 -6.77 6.39
C LEU A 163 -10.96 -8.22 6.35
N PRO A 164 -10.33 -9.12 5.59
CA PRO A 164 -10.70 -10.53 5.59
C PRO A 164 -10.62 -11.14 7.01
N ASN A 165 -11.52 -12.09 7.29
CA ASN A 165 -11.67 -12.76 8.59
C ASN A 165 -10.44 -13.60 8.95
N ASP A 166 -9.44 -12.94 9.51
CA ASP A 166 -8.32 -13.60 10.13
C ASP A 166 -8.50 -13.67 11.63
N GLY A 167 -8.29 -14.88 12.17
CA GLY A 167 -8.24 -15.14 13.60
C GLY A 167 -7.38 -14.09 14.31
N PRO A 168 -7.68 -13.87 15.60
CA PRO A 168 -7.71 -12.53 16.19
C PRO A 168 -6.68 -11.63 15.53
N LEU A 169 -7.14 -10.72 14.62
CA LEU A 169 -6.46 -9.47 14.31
C LEU A 169 -5.80 -9.07 15.62
N SER A 170 -4.48 -9.26 15.68
CA SER A 170 -3.81 -9.47 16.96
C SER A 170 -4.35 -8.43 17.94
N SER A 171 -4.50 -8.80 19.21
CA SER A 171 -4.82 -7.90 20.32
C SER A 171 -4.02 -6.56 20.32
N ASN A 172 -3.04 -6.44 19.41
CA ASN A 172 -2.25 -5.33 18.92
C ASN A 172 -2.84 -4.36 17.86
N LEU A 173 -3.93 -4.57 17.09
CA LEU A 173 -4.39 -3.52 16.14
C LEU A 173 -5.03 -2.34 16.89
N VAL A 174 -6.08 -2.66 17.65
CA VAL A 174 -6.61 -1.74 18.66
C VAL A 174 -5.52 -1.47 19.71
N GLY A 175 -4.65 -2.44 20.00
CA GLY A 175 -3.51 -2.34 20.94
C GLY A 175 -2.37 -1.36 20.55
N GLN A 176 -2.14 -1.14 19.26
CA GLN A 176 -1.15 -0.22 18.70
C GLN A 176 -1.79 1.15 18.47
N LEU A 177 -3.03 1.20 17.97
CA LEU A 177 -3.88 2.40 18.07
C LEU A 177 -4.01 2.89 19.54
N ARG A 178 -4.02 1.96 20.51
CA ARG A 178 -3.98 2.18 21.97
C ARG A 178 -2.67 2.78 22.49
N LYS A 179 -1.53 2.62 21.79
CA LYS A 179 -0.19 3.11 22.22
C LYS A 179 0.23 4.42 21.55
N LEU A 180 -0.21 4.65 20.30
CA LEU A 180 0.12 5.86 19.53
C LEU A 180 -0.66 7.10 19.95
N ARG A 181 -1.78 6.92 20.67
CA ARG A 181 -2.34 7.96 21.51
C ARG A 181 -1.77 7.75 22.91
N GLY A 182 -0.65 8.41 23.21
CA GLY A 182 0.05 8.37 24.50
C GLY A 182 -0.86 8.69 25.70
N PRO A 183 -0.32 8.69 26.95
CA PRO A 183 -1.11 8.82 28.18
C PRO A 183 -2.15 9.96 28.17
#